data_AF-A0A7W9TQ02-F1
#
_entry.id   AF-A0A7W9TQ02-F1
#
_cell.length_a   1.000
_cell.length_b   1.000
_cell.length_c   1.000
_cell.angle_alpha   90.00
_cell.angle_beta   90.00
_cell.angle_gamma   90.00
#
_symmetry.space_group_name_H-M   'P 1'
#
loop_
_entity.id
_entity.type
_entity.pdbx_description
1 polymer ?
#
loop_
_entity_poly.entity_id
_entity_poly.type
_entity_poly.pdbx_seq_one_letter_code
_entity_poly.pdbx_strand_id
1 'polypeptide(L)'
;MARLSVTVDDDLKRDFLAAAREYGSSGAALVRAFMQAVVDGGNDLDGLRDQVRADLEHPAPARTPAAALQLVRRITLDMLTAPASQ
;
A
#
# COMPACT_ATOMS: atom_id res chain seq x y z
N MET A 1 -8.12 14.66 13.91
CA MET A 1 -7.25 13.65 13.27
C MET A 1 -6.14 13.29 14.24
N ALA A 2 -5.96 12.01 14.56
CA ALA A 2 -4.82 11.57 15.36
C ALA A 2 -3.53 11.70 14.53
N ARG A 3 -2.45 12.22 15.15
CA ARG A 3 -1.14 12.32 14.51
C ARG A 3 -0.24 11.24 15.10
N LEU A 4 0.12 10.26 14.26
CA LEU A 4 1.11 9.25 14.59
C LEU A 4 2.49 9.73 14.09
N SER A 5 3.53 9.56 14.90
CA SER A 5 4.91 9.77 14.48
C SER A 5 5.61 8.43 14.44
N VAL A 6 6.20 8.08 13.30
CA VAL A 6 6.97 6.85 13.11
C VAL A 6 8.38 7.26 12.72
N THR A 7 9.37 6.70 13.40
CA THR A 7 10.79 6.88 13.05
C THR A 7 11.18 5.81 12.04
N VAL A 8 11.78 6.24 10.94
CA VAL A 8 12.38 5.40 9.90
C VAL A 8 13.80 5.91 9.65
N ASP A 9 14.68 5.05 9.13
CA ASP A 9 16.01 5.48 8.72
C ASP A 9 15.96 6.44 7.52
N ASP A 10 17.04 7.19 7.33
CA ASP A 10 17.11 8.25 6.31
C ASP A 10 17.07 7.71 4.88
N ASP A 11 17.61 6.52 4.65
CA ASP A 11 17.59 5.88 3.33
C ASP A 11 16.16 5.44 2.96
N LEU A 12 15.48 4.75 3.87
CA LEU A 12 14.07 4.37 3.71
C LEU A 12 13.18 5.60 3.52
N LYS A 13 13.42 6.67 4.28
CA LYS A 13 12.69 7.93 4.13
C LYS A 13 12.89 8.55 2.75
N ARG A 14 14.15 8.62 2.27
CA ARG A 14 14.47 9.19 0.96
C ARG A 14 13.77 8.40 -0.14
N ASP A 15 13.91 7.08 -0.12
CA ASP A 15 13.42 6.21 -1.16
C ASP A 15 11.88 6.19 -1.17
N PHE A 16 11.26 6.20 0.01
CA PHE A 16 9.82 6.32 0.16
C PHE A 16 9.27 7.65 -0.36
N LEU A 17 9.95 8.77 -0.06
CA LEU A 17 9.53 10.08 -0.56
C LEU A 17 9.74 10.23 -2.08
N ALA A 18 10.79 9.61 -2.62
CA ALA A 18 11.02 9.54 -4.06
C ALA A 18 9.90 8.76 -4.75
N ALA A 19 9.55 7.58 -4.23
CA ALA A 19 8.43 6.79 -4.72
C ALA A 19 7.10 7.56 -4.62
N ALA A 20 6.80 8.17 -3.47
CA ALA A 20 5.57 8.95 -3.31
C ALA A 20 5.45 10.05 -4.38
N ARG A 21 6.54 10.76 -4.67
CA ARG A 21 6.59 11.77 -5.75
C ARG A 21 6.40 11.17 -7.13
N GLU A 22 7.03 10.04 -7.43
CA GLU A 22 6.89 9.36 -8.73
C GLU A 22 5.42 9.02 -9.03
N TYR A 23 4.64 8.63 -8.02
CA TYR A 23 3.23 8.32 -8.17
C TYR A 23 2.28 9.51 -7.93
N GLY A 24 2.79 10.73 -7.78
CA GLY A 24 1.97 11.92 -7.52
C GLY A 24 1.19 11.87 -6.20
N SER A 25 1.71 11.14 -5.21
CA SER A 25 1.10 10.96 -3.89
C SER A 25 1.96 11.56 -2.78
N SER A 26 1.45 11.55 -1.55
CA SER A 26 2.24 11.89 -0.36
C SER A 26 2.59 10.62 0.42
N GLY A 27 3.74 10.61 1.06
CA GLY A 27 4.12 9.48 1.91
C GLY A 27 3.07 9.18 2.99
N ALA A 28 2.49 10.21 3.60
CA ALA A 28 1.42 10.04 4.58
C ALA A 28 0.15 9.41 3.98
N ALA A 29 -0.19 9.73 2.74
CA ALA A 29 -1.34 9.12 2.05
C ALA A 29 -1.10 7.63 1.78
N LEU A 30 0.11 7.25 1.35
CA LEU A 30 0.47 5.85 1.12
C LEU A 30 0.51 5.04 2.41
N VAL A 31 1.07 5.58 3.50
CA VAL A 31 1.06 4.91 4.82
C VAL A 31 -0.37 4.72 5.32
N ARG A 32 -1.24 5.73 5.17
CA ARG A 32 -2.67 5.59 5.55
C ARG A 32 -3.38 4.54 4.72
N ALA A 33 -3.17 4.55 3.40
CA ALA A 33 -3.76 3.56 2.51
C ALA A 33 -3.28 2.14 2.86
N PHE A 34 -2.00 1.98 3.18
CA PHE A 34 -1.44 0.71 3.61
C PHE A 34 -2.05 0.24 4.94
N MET A 35 -2.09 1.09 5.97
CA MET A 35 -2.71 0.71 7.25
C MET A 35 -4.19 0.37 7.09
N GLN A 36 -4.92 1.11 6.25
CA GLN A 36 -6.31 0.81 5.95
C GLN A 36 -6.46 -0.54 5.25
N ALA A 37 -5.64 -0.81 4.23
CA ALA A 37 -5.66 -2.08 3.51
C ALA A 37 -5.32 -3.27 4.42
N VAL A 38 -4.40 -3.10 5.38
CA VAL A 38 -4.06 -4.15 6.37
C VAL A 38 -5.25 -4.43 7.28
N VAL A 39 -5.94 -3.39 7.76
CA VAL A 39 -7.15 -3.55 8.58
C VAL A 39 -8.27 -4.20 7.78
N ASP A 40 -8.52 -3.73 6.57
CA ASP A 40 -9.57 -4.24 5.70
C ASP A 40 -9.30 -5.70 5.32
N GLY A 41 -8.10 -6.02 4.85
CA GLY A 41 -7.70 -7.38 4.49
C GLY A 41 -7.59 -8.34 5.67
N GLY A 42 -7.28 -7.83 6.87
CA GLY A 42 -7.32 -8.62 8.11
C GLY A 42 -8.75 -9.00 8.53
N ASN A 43 -9.74 -8.17 8.19
CA ASN A 43 -11.16 -8.45 8.43
C ASN A 43 -11.81 -9.24 7.29
N ASP A 44 -11.40 -9.00 6.06
CA ASP A 44 -11.94 -9.59 4.83
C ASP A 44 -10.84 -9.81 3.79
N LEU A 45 -10.14 -10.94 3.92
CA LEU A 45 -9.04 -11.30 3.03
C LEU A 45 -9.52 -11.63 1.60
N ASP A 46 -10.71 -12.21 1.47
CA ASP A 46 -11.28 -12.55 0.16
C ASP A 46 -11.72 -11.29 -0.60
N GLY A 47 -12.29 -10.30 0.09
CA GLY A 47 -12.56 -8.98 -0.48
C GLY A 47 -11.29 -8.29 -0.98
N LEU A 48 -10.17 -8.38 -0.23
CA LEU A 48 -8.88 -7.85 -0.69
C LEU A 48 -8.35 -8.60 -1.93
N ARG A 49 -8.50 -9.93 -1.98
CA ARG A 49 -8.13 -10.73 -3.17
C ARG A 49 -8.93 -10.32 -4.40
N ASP A 50 -10.23 -10.09 -4.23
CA ASP A 50 -11.11 -9.63 -5.31
C ASP A 50 -10.73 -8.25 -5.82
N GLN A 51 -10.38 -7.32 -4.93
CA GLN A 51 -9.88 -6.00 -5.31
C GLN A 51 -8.57 -6.09 -6.09
N VAL A 52 -7.62 -6.92 -5.64
CA VAL A 52 -6.35 -7.12 -6.36
C VAL A 52 -6.59 -7.76 -7.72
N ARG A 53 -7.53 -8.70 -7.84
CA ARG A 53 -7.93 -9.26 -9.13
C ARG A 53 -8.51 -8.20 -10.06
N ALA A 54 -9.43 -7.36 -9.56
CA ALA A 54 -10.00 -6.27 -10.34
C ALA A 54 -8.93 -5.26 -10.81
N ASP A 55 -7.93 -4.98 -9.96
CA ASP A 55 -6.78 -4.13 -10.30
C ASP A 55 -5.93 -4.71 -11.43
N LEU A 56 -5.79 -6.04 -11.50
CA LEU A 56 -5.06 -6.72 -12.58
C LEU A 56 -5.82 -6.69 -13.91
N GLU A 57 -7.15 -6.81 -13.86
CA GLU A 57 -8.02 -6.70 -15.03
C GLU A 57 -8.10 -5.26 -15.55
N HIS A 58 -8.05 -4.29 -14.64
CA HIS A 58 -8.15 -2.86 -14.93
C HIS A 58 -6.97 -2.10 -14.30
N PRO A 59 -5.76 -2.24 -14.88
CA PRO A 59 -4.58 -1.59 -14.34
C PRO A 59 -4.71 -0.06 -14.46
N ALA A 60 -4.43 0.62 -13.35
CA ALA A 60 -4.34 2.07 -13.36
C ALA A 60 -3.16 2.51 -14.23
N PRO A 61 -3.22 3.70 -14.86
CA PRO A 61 -2.10 4.23 -15.62
C PRO A 61 -0.86 4.33 -14.73
N ALA A 62 0.29 3.95 -15.28
CA ALA A 62 1.56 3.98 -14.55
C ALA A 62 1.84 5.37 -13.96
N ARG A 63 2.51 5.40 -12.80
CA ARG A 63 2.90 6.65 -12.12
C ARG A 63 1.74 7.57 -11.75
N THR A 64 0.56 6.99 -11.50
CA THR A 64 -0.60 7.72 -10.95
C THR A 64 -0.83 7.36 -9.48
N PRO A 65 -1.55 8.21 -8.72
CA PRO A 65 -1.94 7.86 -7.35
C PRO A 65 -2.74 6.56 -7.28
N ALA A 66 -3.55 6.30 -8.30
CA ALA A 66 -4.32 5.06 -8.42
C ALA A 66 -3.39 3.83 -8.54
N ALA A 67 -2.35 3.89 -9.37
CA ALA A 67 -1.37 2.82 -9.48
C ALA A 67 -0.64 2.55 -8.16
N ALA A 68 -0.33 3.59 -7.38
CA ALA A 68 0.23 3.41 -6.04
C ALA A 68 -0.73 2.70 -5.08
N LEU A 69 -2.04 2.98 -5.15
CA LEU A 69 -3.03 2.29 -4.33
C LEU A 69 -3.18 0.81 -4.72
N GLN A 70 -3.11 0.49 -6.01
CA GLN A 70 -3.11 -0.90 -6.50
C GLN A 70 -1.88 -1.66 -5.97
N LEU A 71 -0.69 -1.02 -6.03
CA LEU A 71 0.54 -1.58 -5.47
C LEU A 71 0.43 -1.81 -3.96
N VAL A 72 -0.10 -0.83 -3.22
CA VAL A 72 -0.33 -0.95 -1.77
C VAL A 72 -1.21 -2.15 -1.44
N ARG A 73 -2.32 -2.35 -2.16
CA ARG A 73 -3.20 -3.52 -1.95
C ARG A 73 -2.49 -4.83 -2.24
N ARG A 74 -1.70 -4.89 -3.32
CA ARG A 74 -0.94 -6.09 -3.67
C ARG A 74 0.11 -6.46 -2.63
N ILE A 75 0.92 -5.48 -2.21
CA ILE A 75 1.90 -5.66 -1.13
C ILE A 75 1.21 -6.11 0.16
N THR A 76 0.06 -5.53 0.47
CA THR A 76 -0.72 -5.90 1.65
C THR A 76 -1.21 -7.34 1.56
N LEU A 77 -1.75 -7.75 0.41
CA LEU A 77 -2.18 -9.13 0.20
C LEU A 77 -1.01 -10.09 0.32
N ASP A 78 0.14 -9.77 -0.27
CA ASP A 78 1.36 -10.57 -0.17
C ASP A 78 1.79 -10.70 1.31
N MET A 79 1.75 -9.62 2.09
CA MET A 79 2.08 -9.65 3.52
C MET A 79 1.11 -10.50 4.36
N LEU A 80 -0.19 -10.42 4.07
CA LEU A 80 -1.23 -11.16 4.81
C LEU A 80 -1.30 -12.64 4.42
N THR A 81 -0.78 -13.00 3.25
CA THR A 81 -0.81 -14.38 2.73
C THR A 81 0.55 -15.07 2.75
N ALA A 82 1.64 -14.34 2.99
CA ALA A 82 2.95 -14.91 3.20
C ALA A 82 2.89 -15.92 4.37
N PRO A 83 3.45 -17.13 4.21
CA PRO A 83 3.57 -18.06 5.33
C PRO A 83 4.38 -17.37 6.43
N ALA A 84 3.86 -17.35 7.65
CA ALA A 84 4.59 -16.84 8.81
C ALA A 84 5.92 -17.60 8.87
N SER A 85 7.00 -16.91 8.53
CA SER A 85 8.34 -17.47 8.65
C SER A 85 8.61 -17.60 10.15
N GLN A 86 8.53 -18.83 10.66
CA GLN A 86 8.95 -19.22 12.00
C GLN A 86 10.47 -19.26 12.09
#